data_AF-A0A932PZB7-F1
#
_entry.id   AF-A0A932PZB7-F1
#
_cell.length_a   1.000
_cell.length_b   1.000
_cell.length_c   1.000
_cell.angle_alpha   90.00
_cell.angle_beta   90.00
_cell.angle_gamma   90.00
#
_symmetry.space_group_name_H-M   'P 1'
#
loop_
_entity.id
_entity.type
_entity.pdbx_description
1 polymer ?
#
loop_
_entity_poly.entity_id
_entity_poly.type
_entity_poly.pdbx_seq_one_letter_code
_entity_poly.pdbx_strand_id
1 'polypeptide(L)' 'MSDKVELKVGDLAPDFGLKGVITKPETQSVDVKLSDYRGKKNVVLAFHPFAFTAT' A
#
# COMPACT_ATOMS: atom_id res chain seq x y z
N MET A 1 -20.36 9.53 7.85
CA MET A 1 -19.32 10.14 8.69
C MET A 1 -18.13 9.21 8.63
N SER A 2 -17.11 9.52 7.85
CA SER A 2 -15.86 8.75 7.89
C SER A 2 -15.09 9.22 9.10
N ASP A 3 -15.02 8.39 10.14
CA ASP A 3 -14.18 8.66 11.29
C ASP A 3 -12.74 8.79 10.82
N LYS A 4 -12.11 9.93 11.15
CA LYS A 4 -10.71 10.18 10.85
C LYS A 4 -9.87 9.23 11.71
N VAL A 5 -9.38 8.15 11.12
CA VAL A 5 -8.46 7.23 11.79
C VAL A 5 -7.08 7.87 11.81
N GLU A 6 -6.65 8.33 12.98
CA GLU A 6 -5.28 8.75 13.22
C GLU A 6 -4.44 7.53 13.55
N LEU A 7 -3.51 7.17 12.66
CA LEU A 7 -2.64 6.00 12.83
C LEU A 7 -1.54 6.29 13.85
N LYS A 8 -1.33 5.38 14.80
CA LYS A 8 -0.23 5.45 15.76
C LYS A 8 0.69 4.25 15.62
N VAL A 9 1.95 4.42 16.03
CA VAL A 9 2.91 3.31 16.06
C VAL A 9 2.46 2.27 17.07
N GLY A 10 2.52 0.99 16.68
CA GLY A 10 2.04 -0.13 17.48
C GLY A 10 0.61 -0.55 17.16
N ASP A 11 -0.18 0.32 16.51
CA ASP A 11 -1.51 -0.04 16.05
C ASP A 11 -1.44 -1.08 14.94
N LEU A 12 -2.50 -1.89 14.86
CA LEU A 12 -2.69 -2.78 13.75
C LEU A 12 -2.87 -1.97 12.46
N ALA A 13 -1.96 -2.11 11.51
CA ALA A 13 -2.11 -1.48 10.20
C ALA A 13 -3.46 -1.88 9.56
N PRO A 14 -4.30 -0.92 9.12
CA PRO A 14 -5.56 -1.21 8.45
C PRO A 14 -5.31 -2.02 7.17
N ASP A 15 -6.10 -3.07 7.01
CA ASP A 15 -6.00 -3.91 5.82
C ASP A 15 -6.61 -3.19 4.60
N PHE A 16 -6.06 -3.47 3.42
CA PHE A 16 -6.58 -2.97 2.15
C PHE A 16 -6.25 -3.95 1.04
N GLY A 17 -7.07 -3.92 -0.01
CA GLY A 17 -6.82 -4.58 -1.28
C GLY A 17 -6.83 -3.55 -2.40
N LEU A 18 -5.74 -3.46 -3.17
CA LEU A 18 -5.59 -2.51 -4.26
C LEU A 18 -5.09 -3.22 -5.52
N LYS A 19 -5.57 -2.74 -6.67
CA LYS A 19 -4.99 -3.11 -7.96
C LYS A 19 -3.72 -2.29 -8.18
N GLY A 20 -2.68 -2.94 -8.67
CA GLY A 20 -1.40 -2.34 -8.98
C GLY A 20 -0.87 -2.80 -10.34
N VAL A 21 0.18 -2.12 -10.79
CA VAL A 21 0.93 -2.50 -11.99
C VAL A 21 2.42 -2.49 -11.63
N ILE A 22 3.08 -3.62 -11.83
CA ILE A 22 4.54 -3.72 -11.77
C ILE A 22 5.04 -3.51 -13.19
N THR A 23 5.96 -2.58 -13.41
CA THR A 23 6.45 -2.21 -14.76
C THR A 23 7.84 -2.76 -15.08
N LYS A 24 8.47 -3.46 -14.13
CA LYS A 24 9.82 -4.04 -14.28
C LYS A 24 9.88 -5.42 -13.60
N PRO A 25 10.47 -6.45 -14.22
CA PRO A 25 11.12 -6.43 -15.54
C PRO A 25 10.13 -6.33 -16.72
N GLU A 26 8.89 -6.77 -16.53
CA GLU A 26 7.81 -6.68 -17.51
C GLU A 26 6.57 -6.03 -16.88
N THR A 27 5.66 -5.54 -17.72
CA THR A 27 4.40 -4.94 -17.25
C THR A 27 3.41 -6.02 -16.87
N GLN A 28 3.03 -6.06 -15.59
CA GLN A 28 2.07 -7.01 -15.05
C GLN A 28 1.05 -6.32 -14.14
N SER A 29 -0.24 -6.63 -14.35
CA SER A 29 -1.31 -6.30 -13.40
C SER A 29 -1.24 -7.21 -12.19
N VAL A 30 -1.35 -6.63 -11.00
CA VAL A 30 -1.31 -7.35 -9.73
C VAL A 30 -2.45 -6.90 -8.84
N ASP A 31 -3.05 -7.84 -8.11
CA ASP A 31 -3.93 -7.53 -6.97
C ASP A 31 -3.11 -7.71 -5.69
N VAL A 32 -2.99 -6.65 -4.89
CA VAL A 32 -2.15 -6.64 -3.69
C VAL A 32 -3.04 -6.44 -2.48
N LYS A 33 -2.94 -7.35 -1.50
CA LYS A 33 -3.61 -7.24 -0.20
C LYS A 33 -2.58 -7.16 0.92
N LEU A 34 -2.71 -6.18 1.81
CA LEU A 34 -1.73 -5.99 2.90
C LEU A 34 -1.66 -7.21 3.82
N SER A 35 -2.80 -7.83 4.12
CA SER A 35 -2.86 -9.02 4.98
C SER A 35 -2.02 -10.20 4.49
N ASP A 36 -1.77 -10.31 3.17
CA ASP A 36 -1.07 -11.46 2.59
C ASP A 36 0.40 -11.55 3.01
N TYR A 37 0.96 -10.42 3.45
CA TYR A 37 2.35 -10.29 3.92
C TYR A 37 2.51 -10.42 5.44
N ARG A 38 1.40 -10.42 6.21
CA ARG A 38 1.45 -10.49 7.67
C ARG A 38 2.19 -11.75 8.14
N GLY A 39 3.19 -11.55 8.99
CA GLY A 39 4.04 -12.62 9.53
C GLY A 39 5.03 -13.22 8.53
N LYS A 40 5.06 -12.75 7.28
CA LYS A 40 5.94 -13.26 6.22
C LYS A 40 7.06 -12.30 5.87
N LYS A 41 6.74 -11.00 5.73
CA LYS A 41 7.69 -9.95 5.33
C LYS A 41 7.34 -8.62 5.99
N ASN A 42 8.34 -7.79 6.22
CA ASN A 42 8.14 -6.38 6.53
C ASN A 42 7.66 -5.64 5.28
N VAL A 43 6.76 -4.66 5.44
CA VAL A 43 6.17 -3.89 4.35
C VAL A 43 6.35 -2.40 4.63
N VAL A 44 6.81 -1.66 3.61
CA VAL A 44 6.89 -0.20 3.64
C VAL A 44 5.78 0.35 2.73
N LEU A 45 4.99 1.29 3.23
CA LEU A 45 3.96 1.98 2.47
C LEU A 45 4.43 3.39 2.13
N ALA A 46 4.46 3.72 0.84
CA ALA A 46 4.77 5.06 0.35
C ALA A 46 3.58 5.60 -0.44
N PHE A 47 3.04 6.74 0.00
CA PHE A 47 1.97 7.45 -0.68
C PHE A 47 2.57 8.63 -1.45
N HIS A 48 2.20 8.77 -2.72
CA HIS A 48 2.56 9.93 -3.52
C HIS A 48 1.27 10.56 -4.07
N PRO A 49 1.19 11.89 -4.19
CA PRO A 49 -0.06 12.57 -4.54
C PRO A 49 -0.42 12.37 -6.02
N PHE A 50 0.54 12.56 -6.92
CA PHE A 50 0.35 12.44 -8.37
C PHE A 50 1.60 11.85 -9.02
N ALA A 51 1.42 11.06 -10.08
CA ALA A 51 2.52 10.62 -10.93
C ALA A 51 3.01 11.77 -11.82
N PHE A 52 4.28 11.73 -12.25
CA PHE A 52 4.88 12.69 -13.19
C PHE A 52 4.85 14.17 -12.76
N THR A 53 4.83 14.43 -11.45
CA THR A 53 5.01 15.78 -10.88
C THR A 53 6.42 15.91 -10.33
N ALA A 54 7.05 17.07 -10.52
CA ALA A 54 8.33 17.35 -9.88
C ALA A 54 8.09 17.49 -8.37
N THR A 55 8.79 16.69 -7.59
CA THR A 55 8.86 16.83 -6.12
C THR A 55 9.68 18.05 -5.75
#